data_AF-Q1ZUS9-F1
#
_entry.id   AF-Q1ZUS9-F1
#
_cell.length_a   1.000
_cell.length_b   1.000
_cell.length_c   1.000
_cell.angle_alpha   90.00
_cell.angle_beta   90.00
_cell.angle_gamma   90.00
#
_symmetry.space_group_name_H-M   'P 1'
#
loop_
_entity.id
_entity.type
_entity.pdbx_description
1 polymer ?
#
loop_
_entity_poly.entity_id
_entity_poly.type
_entity_poly.pdbx_seq_one_letter_code
_entity_poly.pdbx_strand_id
1 'polypeptide(L)'
;MTKLTSDIQANKLMFVEETQNTRIVWSLRNEEGDWLSVASSEFEDSEVMPFWSNEEDAKAQCADEWAEFQPSELPLDIFLEDWMITLAEDGVLVGLNWNENLEGVEVEPSDVAKLYI
;
A
#
# COMPACT_ATOMS: atom_id res chain seq x y z
N MET A 1 -4.67 -17.75 -0.75
CA MET A 1 -5.28 -17.50 0.58
C MET A 1 -4.40 -16.46 1.24
N THR A 2 -5.00 -15.35 1.65
CA THR A 2 -4.23 -14.24 2.23
C THR A 2 -3.41 -14.70 3.43
N LYS A 3 -2.19 -14.19 3.55
CA LYS A 3 -1.36 -14.36 4.75
C LYS A 3 -1.60 -13.23 5.76
N LEU A 4 -2.35 -12.21 5.36
CA LEU A 4 -2.64 -11.05 6.19
C LEU A 4 -3.56 -11.45 7.34
N THR A 5 -3.26 -10.91 8.51
CA THR A 5 -4.01 -11.21 9.74
C THR A 5 -4.48 -9.91 10.40
N SER A 6 -5.13 -10.02 11.56
CA SER A 6 -5.42 -8.85 12.39
C SER A 6 -4.18 -8.27 13.10
N ASP A 7 -3.01 -8.93 13.00
CA ASP A 7 -1.75 -8.39 13.51
C ASP A 7 -1.13 -7.44 12.48
N ILE A 8 -1.47 -6.17 12.62
CA ILE A 8 -1.05 -5.09 11.73
C ILE A 8 0.49 -4.94 11.70
N GLN A 9 1.17 -5.17 12.82
CA GLN A 9 2.64 -5.08 12.88
C GLN A 9 3.29 -6.25 12.15
N ALA A 10 2.75 -7.46 12.30
CA ALA A 10 3.21 -8.61 11.53
C ALA A 10 2.99 -8.41 10.02
N ASN A 11 1.83 -7.89 9.61
CA ASN A 11 1.54 -7.59 8.20
C ASN A 11 2.52 -6.56 7.60
N LYS A 12 2.87 -5.52 8.38
CA LYS A 12 3.89 -4.53 8.02
C LYS A 12 5.26 -5.18 7.79
N LEU A 13 5.71 -6.04 8.71
CA LEU A 13 6.99 -6.72 8.57
C LEU A 13 7.00 -7.65 7.36
N MET A 14 5.89 -8.38 7.15
CA MET A 14 5.69 -9.23 5.98
C MET A 14 5.76 -8.43 4.67
N PHE A 15 5.20 -7.22 4.65
CA PHE A 15 5.29 -6.35 3.47
C PHE A 15 6.74 -6.14 3.05
N VAL A 16 7.57 -5.70 3.99
CA VAL A 16 8.99 -5.40 3.74
C VAL A 16 9.75 -6.65 3.32
N GLU A 17 9.54 -7.78 4.00
CA GLU A 17 10.22 -9.04 3.67
C GLU A 17 9.83 -9.54 2.26
N GLU A 18 8.55 -9.54 1.94
CA GLU A 18 8.07 -10.05 0.66
C GLU A 18 8.47 -9.12 -0.50
N THR A 19 8.32 -7.81 -0.36
CA THR A 19 8.69 -6.85 -1.42
C THR A 19 10.20 -6.81 -1.65
N GLN A 20 11.03 -6.99 -0.61
CA GLN A 20 12.48 -7.14 -0.79
C GLN A 20 12.84 -8.36 -1.62
N ASN A 21 12.10 -9.46 -1.46
CA ASN A 21 12.32 -10.70 -2.19
C ASN A 21 11.76 -10.65 -3.62
N THR A 22 10.55 -10.13 -3.81
CA THR A 22 9.88 -10.07 -5.12
C THR A 22 10.33 -8.88 -5.95
N ARG A 23 10.82 -7.81 -5.29
CA ARG A 23 11.16 -6.51 -5.88
C ARG A 23 9.96 -5.80 -6.53
N ILE A 24 8.75 -6.18 -6.13
CA ILE A 24 7.49 -5.68 -6.66
C ILE A 24 6.57 -5.30 -5.49
N VAL A 25 5.90 -4.16 -5.63
CA VAL A 25 4.84 -3.66 -4.77
C VAL A 25 3.56 -3.59 -5.60
N TRP A 26 2.41 -3.82 -4.98
CA TRP A 26 1.12 -3.74 -5.64
C TRP A 26 0.29 -2.61 -5.06
N SER A 27 -0.38 -1.85 -5.91
CA SER A 27 -1.42 -0.90 -5.50
C SER A 27 -2.61 -1.01 -6.45
N LEU A 28 -3.67 -0.26 -6.18
CA LEU A 28 -4.91 -0.31 -6.94
C LEU A 28 -5.01 0.88 -7.90
N ARG A 29 -5.39 0.59 -9.14
CA ARG A 29 -5.53 1.58 -10.20
C ARG A 29 -6.83 1.37 -10.98
N ASN A 30 -7.58 2.43 -11.24
CA ASN A 30 -8.81 2.35 -12.02
C ASN A 30 -8.54 2.32 -13.55
N GLU A 31 -9.58 2.12 -14.36
CA GLU A 31 -9.45 2.09 -15.84
C GLU A 31 -9.04 3.44 -16.45
N GLU A 32 -9.27 4.56 -15.76
CA GLU A 32 -8.87 5.90 -16.19
C GLU A 32 -7.38 6.17 -15.95
N GLY A 33 -6.74 5.33 -15.13
CA GLY A 33 -5.33 5.40 -14.81
C GLY A 33 -5.01 6.15 -13.52
N ASP A 34 -6.00 6.41 -12.67
CA ASP A 34 -5.83 7.00 -11.35
C ASP A 34 -5.61 5.93 -10.28
N TRP A 35 -4.74 6.25 -9.32
CA TRP A 35 -4.40 5.39 -8.20
C TRP A 35 -5.39 5.57 -7.05
N LEU A 36 -5.70 4.49 -6.34
CA LEU A 36 -6.57 4.54 -5.18
C LEU A 36 -5.91 5.32 -4.04
N SER A 37 -6.50 6.43 -3.63
CA SER A 37 -6.24 7.06 -2.34
C SER A 37 -7.55 7.11 -1.54
N VAL A 38 -7.45 6.95 -0.23
CA VAL A 38 -8.59 7.07 0.69
C VAL A 38 -8.24 8.03 1.81
N ALA A 39 -9.25 8.60 2.47
CA ALA A 39 -9.01 9.46 3.63
C ALA A 39 -8.36 8.65 4.76
N SER A 40 -7.32 9.19 5.37
CA SER A 40 -6.66 8.59 6.53
C SER A 40 -7.64 8.47 7.68
N SER A 41 -7.65 7.31 8.35
CA SER A 41 -8.47 7.14 9.55
C SER A 41 -7.82 7.74 10.79
N GLU A 42 -6.49 7.95 10.75
CA GLU A 42 -5.71 8.50 11.86
C GLU A 42 -5.53 10.02 11.77
N PHE A 43 -5.59 10.60 10.57
CA PHE A 43 -5.29 12.01 10.30
C PHE A 43 -6.38 12.65 9.41
N GLU A 44 -7.23 13.50 9.99
CA GLU A 44 -8.44 14.08 9.34
C GLU A 44 -8.15 14.88 8.05
N ASP A 45 -6.93 15.39 7.86
CA ASP A 45 -6.53 16.19 6.70
C ASP A 45 -5.49 15.49 5.81
N SER A 46 -5.32 14.17 5.95
CA SER A 46 -4.36 13.39 5.17
C SER A 46 -5.05 12.29 4.38
N GLU A 47 -4.48 11.98 3.22
CA GLU A 47 -4.88 10.81 2.43
C GLU A 47 -3.89 9.68 2.69
N VAL A 48 -4.34 8.45 2.51
CA VAL A 48 -3.52 7.25 2.56
C VAL A 48 -3.69 6.46 1.28
N MET A 49 -2.57 6.05 0.71
CA MET A 49 -2.55 5.15 -0.44
C MET A 49 -2.16 3.74 0.01
N PRO A 50 -3.02 2.73 -0.22
CA PRO A 50 -2.73 1.37 0.21
C PRO A 50 -1.83 0.64 -0.80
N PHE A 51 -0.90 -0.15 -0.24
CA PHE A 51 0.06 -0.97 -0.96
C PHE A 51 0.13 -2.37 -0.35
N TRP A 52 0.30 -3.37 -1.21
CA TRP A 52 0.39 -4.78 -0.83
C TRP A 52 1.68 -5.41 -1.36
N SER A 53 2.18 -6.42 -0.66
CA SER A 53 3.32 -7.22 -1.11
C SER A 53 2.96 -8.28 -2.16
N ASN A 54 1.66 -8.56 -2.34
CA ASN A 54 1.16 -9.60 -3.21
C ASN A 54 -0.05 -9.13 -4.04
N GLU A 55 -0.12 -9.57 -5.29
CA GLU A 55 -1.25 -9.34 -6.20
C GLU A 55 -2.56 -9.92 -5.66
N GLU A 56 -2.53 -11.12 -5.07
CA GLU A 56 -3.76 -11.77 -4.56
C GLU A 56 -4.43 -10.94 -3.46
N ASP A 57 -3.63 -10.33 -2.59
CA ASP A 57 -4.12 -9.50 -1.48
C ASP A 57 -4.68 -8.18 -2.01
N ALA A 58 -4.00 -7.52 -2.95
CA ALA A 58 -4.53 -6.32 -3.60
C ALA A 58 -5.84 -6.63 -4.35
N LYS A 59 -5.88 -7.74 -5.10
CA LYS A 59 -7.06 -8.16 -5.87
C LYS A 59 -8.25 -8.50 -4.99
N ALA A 60 -8.03 -9.03 -3.79
CA ALA A 60 -9.09 -9.31 -2.84
C ALA A 60 -9.86 -8.04 -2.43
N GLN A 61 -9.18 -6.88 -2.49
CA GLN A 61 -9.76 -5.59 -2.15
C GLN A 61 -10.51 -4.92 -3.30
N CYS A 62 -10.39 -5.43 -4.54
CA CYS A 62 -11.14 -4.95 -5.70
C CYS A 62 -12.61 -5.43 -5.64
N ALA A 63 -13.32 -5.06 -4.57
CA ALA A 63 -14.69 -5.43 -4.28
C ALA A 63 -15.49 -4.20 -3.82
N ASP A 64 -16.81 -4.30 -3.88
CA ASP A 64 -17.74 -3.24 -3.48
C ASP A 64 -17.39 -1.86 -4.07
N GLU A 65 -16.91 -0.93 -3.24
CA GLU A 65 -16.56 0.44 -3.65
C GLU A 65 -15.30 0.51 -4.52
N TRP A 66 -14.43 -0.52 -4.46
CA TRP A 66 -13.20 -0.59 -5.25
C TRP A 66 -13.29 -1.61 -6.38
N ALA A 67 -14.51 -2.03 -6.75
CA ALA A 67 -14.73 -3.02 -7.81
C ALA A 67 -14.25 -2.58 -9.21
N GLU A 68 -14.12 -1.27 -9.45
CA GLU A 68 -13.59 -0.71 -10.70
C GLU A 68 -12.05 -0.58 -10.72
N PHE A 69 -11.41 -0.81 -9.57
CA PHE A 69 -9.96 -0.80 -9.47
C PHE A 69 -9.39 -2.18 -9.80
N GLN A 70 -8.16 -2.20 -10.28
CA GLN A 70 -7.41 -3.42 -10.58
C GLN A 70 -6.03 -3.33 -9.92
N PRO A 71 -5.47 -4.48 -9.48
CA PRO A 71 -4.11 -4.52 -8.95
C PRO A 71 -3.13 -4.15 -10.06
N SER A 72 -2.22 -3.23 -9.75
CA SER A 72 -1.16 -2.76 -10.62
C SER A 72 0.17 -2.94 -9.92
N GLU A 73 1.11 -3.58 -10.62
CA GLU A 73 2.47 -3.77 -10.14
C GLU A 73 3.30 -2.49 -10.26
N LEU A 74 4.14 -2.27 -9.27
CA LEU A 74 5.08 -1.17 -9.18
C LEU A 74 6.44 -1.73 -8.75
N PRO A 75 7.52 -1.50 -9.52
CA PRO A 75 8.86 -1.91 -9.11
C PRO A 75 9.24 -1.29 -7.76
N LEU A 76 9.82 -2.09 -6.86
CA LEU A 76 10.20 -1.62 -5.53
C LEU A 76 11.16 -0.42 -5.59
N ASP A 77 12.06 -0.38 -6.57
CA ASP A 77 12.99 0.74 -6.75
C ASP A 77 12.26 2.05 -7.06
N ILE A 78 11.26 2.01 -7.94
CA ILE A 78 10.42 3.17 -8.28
C ILE A 78 9.56 3.55 -7.07
N PHE A 79 9.02 2.56 -6.35
CA PHE A 79 8.27 2.79 -5.13
C PHE A 79 9.09 3.55 -4.08
N LEU A 80 10.36 3.17 -3.86
CA LEU A 80 11.20 3.78 -2.84
C LEU A 80 11.83 5.11 -3.28
N GLU A 81 12.26 5.21 -4.54
CA GLU A 81 13.01 6.37 -5.03
C GLU A 81 12.13 7.49 -5.57
N ASP A 82 11.03 7.16 -6.24
CA ASP A 82 10.14 8.18 -6.84
C ASP A 82 8.90 8.40 -5.96
N TRP A 83 8.17 7.32 -5.68
CA TRP A 83 6.88 7.42 -4.99
C TRP A 83 7.00 7.92 -3.56
N MET A 84 7.96 7.43 -2.77
CA MET A 84 8.11 7.92 -1.40
C MET A 84 8.40 9.42 -1.34
N ILE A 85 9.07 9.98 -2.36
CA ILE A 85 9.33 11.41 -2.45
C ILE A 85 8.04 12.15 -2.80
N THR A 86 7.35 11.73 -3.87
CA THR A 86 6.11 12.37 -4.32
C THR A 86 5.03 12.34 -3.23
N LEU A 87 4.80 11.18 -2.61
CA LEU A 87 3.80 11.05 -1.54
C LEU A 87 4.16 11.93 -0.32
N ALA A 88 5.45 12.09 -0.01
CA ALA A 88 5.87 12.95 1.09
C ALA A 88 5.67 14.45 0.77
N GLU A 89 5.87 14.85 -0.48
CA GLU A 89 5.60 16.22 -0.93
C GLU A 89 4.10 16.55 -0.92
N ASP A 90 3.26 15.56 -1.27
CA ASP A 90 1.80 15.69 -1.30
C ASP A 90 1.14 15.49 0.07
N GLY A 91 1.90 15.07 1.10
CA GLY A 91 1.35 14.80 2.44
C GLY A 91 0.46 13.55 2.50
N VAL A 92 0.71 12.59 1.61
CA VAL A 92 -0.04 11.34 1.49
C VAL A 92 0.70 10.23 2.25
N LEU A 93 -0.01 9.55 3.13
CA LEU A 93 0.49 8.42 3.91
C LEU A 93 0.51 7.13 3.09
N VAL A 94 1.31 6.18 3.55
CA VAL A 94 1.46 4.88 2.92
C VAL A 94 0.81 3.81 3.79
N GLY A 95 -0.23 3.17 3.26
CA GLY A 95 -0.92 2.05 3.87
C GLY A 95 -0.21 0.74 3.53
N LEU A 96 0.30 0.00 4.51
CA LEU A 96 1.03 -1.26 4.23
C LEU A 96 0.21 -2.49 4.59
N ASN A 97 0.01 -3.38 3.61
CA ASN A 97 -0.60 -4.71 3.76
C ASN A 97 -1.92 -4.69 4.56
N TRP A 98 -2.89 -3.94 4.02
CA TRP A 98 -4.24 -3.85 4.58
C TRP A 98 -4.95 -5.20 4.45
N ASN A 99 -5.50 -5.69 5.56
CA ASN A 99 -6.18 -6.98 5.63
C ASN A 99 -7.60 -6.91 5.00
N GLU A 100 -8.33 -8.03 5.04
CA GLU A 100 -9.70 -8.13 4.49
C GLU A 100 -10.71 -7.16 5.13
N ASN A 101 -10.41 -6.61 6.32
CA ASN A 101 -11.22 -5.60 6.98
C ASN A 101 -10.78 -4.16 6.67
N LEU A 102 -9.86 -3.97 5.72
CA LEU A 102 -9.23 -2.68 5.41
C LEU A 102 -8.44 -2.09 6.57
N GLU A 103 -7.94 -2.94 7.46
CA GLU A 103 -7.11 -2.52 8.59
C GLU A 103 -5.62 -2.71 8.23
N GLY A 104 -4.84 -1.65 8.37
CA GLY A 104 -3.40 -1.66 8.13
C GLY A 104 -2.69 -0.51 8.82
N VAL A 105 -1.35 -0.52 8.79
CA VAL A 105 -0.59 0.63 9.28
C VAL A 105 -0.68 1.76 8.26
N GLU A 106 -0.82 2.99 8.75
CA GLU A 106 -0.63 4.20 7.96
C GLU A 106 0.72 4.79 8.39
N VAL A 107 1.66 4.92 7.46
CA VAL A 107 3.04 5.29 7.76
C VAL A 107 3.49 6.40 6.82
N GLU A 108 4.23 7.36 7.37
CA GLU A 108 4.89 8.39 6.58
C GLU A 108 5.79 7.77 5.49
N PRO A 109 5.79 8.27 4.24
CA PRO A 109 6.63 7.74 3.17
C PRO A 109 8.12 7.69 3.54
N SER A 110 8.58 8.71 4.29
CA SER A 110 9.95 8.77 4.79
C SER A 110 10.30 7.67 5.80
N ASP A 111 9.32 7.20 6.57
CA ASP A 111 9.49 6.09 7.50
C ASP A 111 9.41 4.74 6.81
N VAL A 112 8.60 4.62 5.74
CA VAL A 112 8.60 3.44 4.88
C VAL A 112 9.97 3.25 4.24
N ALA A 113 10.56 4.30 3.66
CA ALA A 113 11.89 4.22 3.05
C ALA A 113 12.97 3.71 4.03
N LYS A 114 12.90 4.11 5.32
CA LYS A 114 13.85 3.66 6.36
C LYS A 114 13.76 2.17 6.68
N LEU A 115 12.64 1.50 6.35
CA LEU A 115 12.50 0.05 6.55
C LEU A 115 13.40 -0.78 5.61
N TYR A 116 13.93 -0.16 4.55
CA TYR A 116 14.72 -0.80 3.50
C TYR A 116 16.21 -0.44 3.56
N ILE A 117 16.66 0.24 4.62
CA ILE A 117 18.05 0.70 4.83
C ILE A 117 18.80 -0.25 5.77
#